data_AF-A0A7Y3MHT8-F1
#
_entry.id   AF-A0A7Y3MHT8-F1
#
_cell.length_a   1.000
_cell.length_b   1.000
_cell.length_c   1.000
_cell.angle_alpha   90.00
_cell.angle_beta   90.00
_cell.angle_gamma   90.00
#
_symmetry.space_group_name_H-M   'P 1'
#
loop_
_entity.id
_entity.type
_entity.pdbx_description
1 polymer ?
#
loop_
_entity_poly.entity_id
_entity_poly.type
_entity_poly.pdbx_seq_one_letter_code
_entity_poly.pdbx_strand_id
1 'polypeptide(L)'
;MTTNYCQRAVRHVLPLLLAATCLLATGAYANNEQAPAWSDLNKKQQRVLSHAEQRWPDLGELQRRRLLKRADHFLSLSPAERKRFIHRMKKWRDLPVPARKRMLQQHKQFSQLPSAKQRALQKRFKKFQALPEERKQQLRQRFQLEQKHRIEREMQRQKLREAEQRRAMERERLLREQRREQIKRQMQKRQAQDSAAR
;
A
#
# COMPACT_ATOMS: atom_id res chain seq x y z
N MET A 1 -24.68 3.97 22.00
CA MET A 1 -25.50 3.08 21.16
C MET A 1 -25.09 3.35 19.72
N THR A 2 -24.19 2.54 19.14
CA THR A 2 -24.54 1.36 18.31
C THR A 2 -25.48 1.78 17.17
N THR A 3 -25.28 1.54 15.89
CA THR A 3 -24.34 0.75 15.07
C THR A 3 -24.78 1.02 13.62
N ASN A 4 -23.86 0.88 12.66
CA ASN A 4 -24.07 0.35 11.30
C ASN A 4 -25.26 0.83 10.43
N TYR A 5 -24.94 1.34 9.24
CA TYR A 5 -25.62 0.97 7.97
C TYR A 5 -24.62 1.30 6.84
N CYS A 6 -23.73 0.38 6.47
CA CYS A 6 -23.93 -0.64 5.43
C CYS A 6 -25.08 -0.36 4.44
N GLN A 7 -24.69 -0.40 3.16
CA GLN A 7 -25.45 -0.94 2.03
C GLN A 7 -26.41 -0.02 1.25
N ARG A 8 -26.18 -0.06 -0.07
CA ARG A 8 -27.13 0.07 -1.19
C ARG A 8 -27.71 1.44 -1.51
N ALA A 9 -27.27 1.96 -2.67
CA ALA A 9 -28.20 2.48 -3.67
C ALA A 9 -27.56 2.37 -5.07
N VAL A 10 -27.54 1.14 -5.59
CA VAL A 10 -27.69 0.94 -7.04
C VAL A 10 -29.17 1.20 -7.32
N ARG A 11 -29.48 2.15 -8.20
CA ARG A 11 -30.83 2.34 -8.72
C ARG A 11 -30.74 2.50 -10.23
N HIS A 12 -30.87 1.37 -10.90
CA HIS A 12 -31.16 1.24 -12.32
C HIS A 12 -32.57 1.76 -12.60
N VAL A 13 -32.73 2.47 -13.73
CA VAL A 13 -34.02 2.68 -14.39
C VAL A 13 -33.88 2.11 -15.81
N LEU A 14 -34.40 0.89 -15.99
CA LEU A 14 -34.80 0.20 -17.24
C LEU A 14 -36.31 0.53 -17.49
N PRO A 15 -37.03 0.15 -18.58
CA PRO A 15 -36.66 -0.64 -19.78
C PRO A 15 -37.33 -0.22 -21.13
N LEU A 16 -36.92 -0.86 -22.24
CA LEU A 16 -37.64 -1.26 -23.50
C LEU A 16 -36.54 -1.37 -24.59
N LEU A 17 -36.29 -2.46 -25.33
CA LEU A 17 -37.12 -3.51 -25.90
C LEU A 17 -36.37 -4.85 -25.96
N LEU A 18 -37.14 -5.93 -25.77
CA LEU A 18 -36.78 -7.35 -25.87
C LEU A 18 -37.38 -7.88 -27.18
N ALA A 19 -36.56 -8.45 -28.07
CA ALA A 19 -36.85 -9.42 -29.14
C ALA A 19 -35.68 -9.33 -30.17
N ALA A 20 -35.07 -10.38 -30.71
CA ALA A 20 -35.40 -11.78 -30.76
C ALA A 20 -34.09 -12.59 -30.88
N THR A 21 -34.06 -13.76 -30.27
CA THR A 21 -33.09 -14.81 -30.49
C THR A 21 -33.22 -15.38 -31.90
N CYS A 22 -32.13 -15.42 -32.67
CA CYS A 22 -31.95 -16.44 -33.71
C CYS A 22 -30.50 -16.93 -33.68
N LEU A 23 -30.37 -18.22 -33.37
CA LEU A 23 -29.16 -19.03 -33.46
C LEU A 23 -28.66 -19.03 -34.91
N LEU A 24 -27.42 -18.62 -35.13
CA LEU A 24 -26.50 -19.35 -36.01
C LEU A 24 -25.07 -19.11 -35.50
N ALA A 25 -24.41 -20.22 -35.18
CA ALA A 25 -23.02 -20.25 -34.79
C ALA A 25 -22.14 -19.79 -35.96
N THR A 26 -21.58 -18.60 -35.84
CA THR A 26 -20.24 -18.31 -36.37
C THR A 26 -19.37 -18.00 -35.18
N GLY A 27 -18.49 -18.95 -34.86
CA GLY A 27 -17.42 -18.76 -33.89
C GLY A 27 -16.52 -17.61 -34.33
N ALA A 28 -16.68 -16.48 -33.67
CA ALA A 28 -15.61 -15.51 -33.44
C ALA A 28 -15.61 -15.22 -31.94
N TYR A 29 -15.35 -16.27 -31.16
CA TYR A 29 -15.05 -16.15 -29.75
C TYR A 29 -13.77 -15.35 -29.60
N ALA A 30 -13.88 -14.20 -28.94
CA ALA A 30 -12.81 -13.38 -28.41
C ALA A 30 -11.78 -12.87 -29.44
N ASN A 31 -11.85 -11.57 -29.75
CA ASN A 31 -10.62 -10.78 -29.94
C ASN A 31 -9.85 -10.76 -28.61
N ASN A 32 -9.22 -11.89 -28.28
CA ASN A 32 -8.04 -11.90 -27.46
C ASN A 32 -6.95 -11.34 -28.37
N GLU A 33 -6.80 -10.00 -28.40
CA GLU A 33 -5.74 -9.33 -29.17
C GLU A 33 -4.39 -9.82 -28.64
N GLN A 34 -3.96 -10.97 -29.14
CA GLN A 34 -2.66 -11.55 -28.89
C GLN A 34 -1.63 -10.47 -29.22
N ALA A 35 -0.73 -10.22 -28.27
CA ALA A 35 0.33 -9.25 -28.50
C ALA A 35 1.11 -9.67 -29.76
N PRO A 36 1.29 -8.77 -30.75
CA PRO A 36 1.85 -9.11 -32.05
C PRO A 36 3.21 -9.81 -31.93
N ALA A 37 3.52 -10.68 -32.90
CA ALA A 37 4.85 -11.26 -32.99
C ALA A 37 5.89 -10.16 -33.25
N TRP A 38 7.16 -10.45 -32.97
CA TRP A 38 8.23 -9.47 -33.14
C TRP A 38 8.31 -8.92 -34.58
N SER A 39 8.08 -9.78 -35.56
CA SER A 39 8.02 -9.46 -37.00
C SER A 39 6.93 -8.46 -37.36
N ASP A 40 5.82 -8.46 -36.62
CA ASP A 40 4.61 -7.69 -36.95
C ASP A 40 4.64 -6.30 -36.30
N LEU A 41 5.66 -6.03 -35.48
CA LEU A 41 5.89 -4.71 -34.89
C LEU A 41 6.35 -3.72 -35.96
N ASN A 42 5.96 -2.46 -35.82
CA ASN A 42 6.48 -1.44 -36.73
C ASN A 42 7.99 -1.20 -36.49
N LYS A 43 8.70 -0.75 -37.54
CA LYS A 43 10.16 -0.54 -37.49
C LYS A 43 10.62 0.40 -36.36
N LYS A 44 9.78 1.37 -35.96
CA LYS A 44 10.09 2.30 -34.87
C LYS A 44 9.99 1.62 -33.50
N GLN A 45 8.98 0.79 -33.29
CA GLN A 45 8.80 -0.03 -32.08
C GLN A 45 9.93 -1.06 -31.95
N GLN A 46 10.26 -1.78 -33.04
CA GLN A 46 11.39 -2.72 -33.05
C GLN A 46 12.70 -2.03 -32.65
N ARG A 47 12.97 -0.82 -33.19
CA ARG A 47 14.17 -0.05 -32.83
C ARG A 47 14.22 0.35 -31.36
N VAL A 48 13.09 0.74 -30.77
CA VAL A 48 13.01 1.12 -29.34
C VAL A 48 13.11 -0.12 -28.44
N LEU A 49 12.59 -1.25 -28.88
CA LEU A 49 12.54 -2.50 -28.12
C LEU A 49 13.66 -3.47 -28.49
N SER A 50 14.71 -3.04 -29.22
CA SER A 50 15.75 -3.93 -29.75
C SER A 50 16.40 -4.82 -28.69
N HIS A 51 16.57 -4.31 -27.47
CA HIS A 51 17.08 -5.08 -26.33
C HIS A 51 16.18 -6.26 -25.90
N ALA A 52 14.93 -6.29 -26.34
CA ALA A 52 13.93 -7.31 -26.01
C ALA A 52 13.69 -8.30 -27.16
N GLU A 53 14.31 -8.09 -28.33
CA GLU A 53 14.14 -8.92 -29.53
C GLU A 53 14.36 -10.41 -29.25
N GLN A 54 15.56 -10.76 -28.78
CA GLN A 54 15.94 -12.15 -28.52
C GLN A 54 15.04 -12.84 -27.50
N ARG A 55 14.49 -12.09 -26.54
CA ARG A 55 13.65 -12.60 -25.46
C ARG A 55 12.16 -12.50 -25.77
N TRP A 56 11.77 -11.86 -26.88
CA TRP A 56 10.37 -11.61 -27.23
C TRP A 56 9.54 -12.89 -27.26
N PRO A 57 10.03 -14.02 -27.83
CA PRO A 57 9.31 -15.29 -27.82
C PRO A 57 9.00 -15.79 -26.40
N ASP A 58 9.89 -15.56 -25.43
CA ASP A 58 9.74 -16.01 -24.04
C ASP A 58 8.83 -15.11 -23.20
N LEU A 59 8.52 -13.89 -23.69
CA LEU A 59 7.68 -12.96 -22.95
C LEU A 59 6.21 -13.38 -23.02
N GLY A 60 5.56 -13.45 -21.86
CA GLY A 60 4.11 -13.61 -21.79
C GLY A 60 3.37 -12.41 -22.39
N GLU A 61 2.15 -12.64 -22.85
CA GLU A 61 1.33 -11.66 -23.57
C GLU A 61 1.16 -10.33 -22.81
N LEU A 62 0.91 -10.39 -21.50
CA LEU A 62 0.80 -9.20 -20.65
C LEU A 62 2.12 -8.41 -20.55
N GLN A 63 3.27 -9.06 -20.66
CA GLN A 63 4.58 -8.39 -20.68
C GLN A 63 4.81 -7.71 -22.03
N ARG A 64 4.53 -8.40 -23.14
CA ARG A 64 4.61 -7.84 -24.51
C ARG A 64 3.73 -6.59 -24.63
N ARG A 65 2.45 -6.66 -24.24
CA ARG A 65 1.54 -5.49 -24.24
C ARG A 65 2.07 -4.32 -23.42
N ARG A 66 2.68 -4.58 -22.25
CA ARG A 66 3.28 -3.53 -21.41
C ARG A 66 4.50 -2.89 -22.06
N LEU A 67 5.33 -3.66 -22.76
CA LEU A 67 6.48 -3.14 -23.50
C LEU A 67 6.03 -2.30 -24.69
N LEU A 68 5.05 -2.76 -25.46
CA LEU A 68 4.48 -2.01 -26.59
C LEU A 68 3.91 -0.67 -26.14
N LYS A 69 3.04 -0.66 -25.11
CA LYS A 69 2.51 0.59 -24.55
C LYS A 69 3.60 1.57 -24.11
N ARG A 70 4.73 1.07 -23.58
CA ARG A 70 5.88 1.92 -23.20
C ARG A 70 6.62 2.43 -24.43
N ALA A 71 6.80 1.60 -25.45
CA ALA A 71 7.42 2.00 -26.71
C ALA A 71 6.59 3.07 -27.42
N ASP A 72 5.27 2.89 -27.50
CA ASP A 72 4.35 3.86 -28.10
C ASP A 72 4.37 5.19 -27.34
N HIS A 73 4.33 5.13 -26.01
CA HIS A 73 4.49 6.33 -25.19
C HIS A 73 5.82 7.01 -25.45
N PHE A 74 6.93 6.28 -25.51
CA PHE A 74 8.24 6.86 -25.78
C PHE A 74 8.33 7.49 -27.18
N LEU A 75 7.71 6.86 -28.19
CA LEU A 75 7.66 7.35 -29.55
C LEU A 75 6.78 8.61 -29.70
N SER A 76 5.75 8.78 -28.88
CA SER A 76 4.93 10.01 -28.89
C SER A 76 5.57 11.20 -28.17
N LEU A 77 6.65 11.00 -27.41
CA LEU A 77 7.40 12.08 -26.76
C LEU A 77 8.21 12.90 -27.76
N SER A 78 8.28 14.22 -27.53
CA SER A 78 9.22 15.11 -28.20
C SER A 78 10.70 14.75 -27.90
N PRO A 79 11.68 15.19 -28.70
CA PRO A 79 13.09 14.89 -28.45
C PRO A 79 13.58 15.28 -27.04
N ALA A 80 13.14 16.44 -26.54
CA ALA A 80 13.47 16.89 -25.19
C ALA A 80 12.84 16.00 -24.10
N GLU A 81 11.59 15.57 -24.30
CA GLU A 81 10.91 14.65 -23.39
C GLU A 81 11.53 13.26 -23.38
N ARG A 82 11.95 12.76 -24.55
CA ARG A 82 12.66 11.47 -24.67
C ARG A 82 13.95 11.50 -23.85
N LYS A 83 14.75 12.57 -23.94
CA LYS A 83 15.95 12.75 -23.09
C LYS A 83 15.61 12.68 -21.60
N ARG A 84 14.56 13.40 -21.16
CA ARG A 84 14.09 13.35 -19.75
C ARG A 84 13.57 11.97 -19.33
N PHE A 85 12.91 11.26 -20.24
CA PHE A 85 12.42 9.91 -20.00
C PHE A 85 13.57 8.92 -19.81
N ILE A 86 14.55 8.92 -20.73
CA ILE A 86 15.74 8.07 -20.64
C ILE A 86 16.50 8.34 -19.33
N HIS A 87 16.67 9.61 -18.96
CA HIS A 87 17.32 9.98 -17.70
C HIS A 87 16.60 9.43 -16.47
N ARG A 88 15.26 9.54 -16.44
CA ARG A 88 14.45 8.95 -15.36
C ARG A 88 14.56 7.43 -15.32
N MET A 89 14.55 6.77 -16.47
CA MET A 89 14.68 5.32 -16.56
C MET A 89 16.04 4.84 -16.07
N LYS A 90 17.13 5.54 -16.41
CA LYS A 90 18.47 5.28 -15.89
C LYS A 90 18.48 5.40 -14.36
N LYS A 91 18.02 6.54 -13.83
CA LYS A 91 17.90 6.74 -12.38
C LYS A 91 17.07 5.65 -11.70
N TRP A 92 15.95 5.24 -12.32
CA TRP A 92 15.09 4.18 -11.78
C TRP A 92 15.80 2.82 -11.74
N ARG A 93 16.56 2.47 -12.78
CA ARG A 93 17.35 1.23 -12.84
C ARG A 93 18.43 1.20 -11.76
N ASP A 94 19.06 2.35 -11.52
CA ASP A 94 20.16 2.50 -10.56
C ASP A 94 19.67 2.53 -9.09
N LEU A 95 18.35 2.59 -8.85
CA LEU A 95 17.81 2.54 -7.48
C LEU A 95 17.99 1.15 -6.84
N PRO A 96 18.40 1.10 -5.55
CA PRO A 96 18.39 -0.13 -4.77
C PRO A 96 17.00 -0.79 -4.74
N VAL A 97 16.95 -2.12 -4.68
CA VAL A 97 15.68 -2.87 -4.66
C VAL A 97 14.71 -2.40 -3.56
N PRO A 98 15.14 -2.12 -2.32
CA PRO A 98 14.25 -1.59 -1.29
C PRO A 98 13.65 -0.23 -1.65
N ALA A 99 14.44 0.65 -2.27
CA ALA A 99 13.98 1.97 -2.71
C ALA A 99 12.94 1.84 -3.83
N ARG A 100 13.19 0.97 -4.81
CA ARG A 100 12.22 0.67 -5.88
C ARG A 100 10.89 0.14 -5.31
N LYS A 101 10.94 -0.81 -4.37
CA LYS A 101 9.74 -1.34 -3.70
C LYS A 101 8.96 -0.24 -3.00
N ARG A 102 9.64 0.64 -2.25
CA ARG A 102 9.02 1.79 -1.57
C ARG A 102 8.32 2.73 -2.58
N MET A 103 8.98 3.08 -3.68
CA MET A 103 8.38 3.97 -4.69
C MET A 103 7.18 3.32 -5.39
N LEU A 104 7.25 2.01 -5.71
CA LEU A 104 6.11 1.28 -6.28
C LEU A 104 4.92 1.24 -5.31
N GLN A 105 5.17 1.05 -4.00
CA GLN A 105 4.13 1.06 -2.98
C GLN A 105 3.49 2.45 -2.85
N GLN A 106 4.29 3.51 -2.81
CA GLN A 106 3.79 4.89 -2.78
C GLN A 106 2.97 5.22 -4.03
N HIS A 107 3.42 4.78 -5.20
CA HIS A 107 2.66 4.94 -6.44
C HIS A 107 1.34 4.17 -6.38
N LYS A 108 1.33 2.92 -5.92
CA LYS A 108 0.10 2.13 -5.76
C LYS A 108 -0.90 2.83 -4.84
N GLN A 109 -0.44 3.32 -3.68
CA GLN A 109 -1.27 4.09 -2.74
C GLN A 109 -1.83 5.35 -3.40
N PHE A 110 -1.01 6.08 -4.14
CA PHE A 110 -1.44 7.28 -4.86
C PHE A 110 -2.50 6.97 -5.94
N SER A 111 -2.29 5.93 -6.74
CA SER A 111 -3.23 5.51 -7.80
C SER A 111 -4.59 5.06 -7.26
N GLN A 112 -4.63 4.57 -6.01
CA GLN A 112 -5.86 4.17 -5.34
C GLN A 112 -6.65 5.35 -4.75
N LEU A 113 -6.06 6.55 -4.67
CA LEU A 113 -6.78 7.72 -4.18
C LEU A 113 -7.87 8.14 -5.18
N PRO A 114 -9.02 8.66 -4.70
CA PRO A 114 -10.00 9.31 -5.57
C PRO A 114 -9.35 10.41 -6.42
N SER A 115 -9.81 10.57 -7.66
CA SER A 115 -9.23 11.51 -8.64
C SER A 115 -9.12 12.95 -8.11
N ALA A 116 -10.12 13.42 -7.34
CA ALA A 116 -10.10 14.72 -6.68
C ALA A 116 -8.92 14.85 -5.70
N LYS A 117 -8.66 13.82 -4.90
CA LYS A 117 -7.51 13.79 -3.97
C LYS A 117 -6.18 13.73 -4.72
N GLN A 118 -6.10 12.93 -5.79
CA GLN A 118 -4.91 12.90 -6.65
C GLN A 118 -4.58 14.28 -7.22
N ARG A 119 -5.57 14.98 -7.78
CA ARG A 119 -5.43 16.34 -8.33
C ARG A 119 -5.00 17.34 -7.25
N ALA A 120 -5.61 17.29 -6.07
CA ALA A 120 -5.24 18.15 -4.94
C ALA A 120 -3.78 17.95 -4.52
N LEU A 121 -3.33 16.70 -4.42
CA LEU A 121 -1.92 16.37 -4.11
C LEU A 121 -0.97 16.84 -5.20
N GLN A 122 -1.29 16.62 -6.47
CA GLN A 122 -0.48 17.11 -7.59
C GLN A 122 -0.37 18.63 -7.57
N LYS A 123 -1.46 19.36 -7.29
CA LYS A 123 -1.44 20.83 -7.17
C LYS A 123 -0.55 21.29 -6.01
N ARG A 124 -0.67 20.65 -4.84
CA ARG A 124 0.19 20.94 -3.67
C ARG A 124 1.65 20.65 -3.96
N PHE A 125 1.94 19.53 -4.62
CA PHE A 125 3.30 19.16 -5.02
C PHE A 125 3.91 20.15 -6.02
N LYS A 126 3.15 20.57 -7.04
CA LYS A 126 3.58 21.61 -7.98
C LYS A 126 3.91 22.92 -7.26
N LYS A 127 3.06 23.36 -6.33
CA LYS A 127 3.32 24.55 -5.50
C LYS A 127 4.61 24.40 -4.69
N PHE A 128 4.80 23.26 -4.03
CA PHE A 128 6.02 22.96 -3.29
C PHE A 128 7.27 23.00 -4.20
N GLN A 129 7.18 22.42 -5.40
CA GLN A 129 8.29 22.42 -6.36
C GLN A 129 8.64 23.81 -6.90
N ALA A 130 7.67 24.73 -6.94
CA ALA A 130 7.88 26.12 -7.31
C ALA A 130 8.50 26.98 -6.20
N LEU A 131 8.60 26.48 -4.96
CA LEU A 131 9.21 27.24 -3.86
C LEU A 131 10.74 27.39 -4.07
N PRO A 132 11.34 28.49 -3.55
CA PRO A 132 12.79 28.63 -3.43
C PRO A 132 13.40 27.48 -2.62
N GLU A 133 14.64 27.11 -2.92
CA GLU A 133 15.28 25.94 -2.30
C GLU A 133 15.42 26.09 -0.77
N GLU A 134 15.71 27.29 -0.28
CA GLU A 134 15.76 27.58 1.16
C GLU A 134 14.41 27.28 1.85
N ARG A 135 13.30 27.74 1.26
CA ARG A 135 11.95 27.45 1.79
C ARG A 135 11.63 25.97 1.75
N LYS A 136 12.05 25.25 0.70
CA LYS A 136 11.90 23.79 0.65
C LYS A 136 12.70 23.10 1.75
N GLN A 137 13.93 23.54 2.03
CA GLN A 137 14.76 23.00 3.10
C GLN A 137 14.13 23.23 4.46
N GLN A 138 13.66 24.45 4.76
CA GLN A 138 12.94 24.76 6.00
C GLN A 138 11.71 23.86 6.20
N LEU A 139 10.90 23.66 5.16
CA LEU A 139 9.74 22.76 5.21
C LEU A 139 10.14 21.30 5.46
N ARG A 140 11.22 20.82 4.82
CA ARG A 140 11.73 19.45 5.04
C ARG A 140 12.25 19.26 6.46
N GLN A 141 13.00 20.21 6.98
CA GLN A 141 13.51 20.17 8.36
C GLN A 141 12.37 20.16 9.37
N ARG A 142 11.41 21.08 9.22
CA ARG A 142 10.21 21.12 10.07
C ARG A 142 9.46 19.78 10.06
N PHE A 143 9.25 19.22 8.88
CA PHE A 143 8.60 17.91 8.75
C PHE A 143 9.41 16.81 9.45
N GLN A 144 10.73 16.75 9.26
CA GLN A 144 11.60 15.76 9.91
C GLN A 144 11.56 15.87 11.44
N LEU A 145 11.63 17.09 11.98
CA LEU A 145 11.51 17.35 13.42
C LEU A 145 10.15 16.89 13.95
N GLU A 146 9.08 17.19 13.23
CA GLU A 146 7.72 16.75 13.60
C GLU A 146 7.61 15.21 13.60
N GLN A 147 8.19 14.53 12.60
CA GLN A 147 8.23 13.07 12.58
C GLN A 147 9.00 12.52 13.78
N LYS A 148 10.17 13.08 14.09
CA LYS A 148 11.00 12.67 15.24
C LYS A 148 10.22 12.80 16.54
N HIS A 149 9.61 13.97 16.79
CA HIS A 149 8.80 14.18 17.98
C HIS A 149 7.57 13.27 18.05
N ARG A 150 6.95 12.93 16.92
CA ARG A 150 5.86 11.94 16.93
C ARG A 150 6.36 10.58 17.41
N ILE A 151 7.47 10.09 16.86
CA ILE A 151 8.07 8.80 17.23
C ILE A 151 8.47 8.81 18.71
N GLU A 152 9.09 9.89 19.19
CA GLU A 152 9.45 10.05 20.61
C GLU A 152 8.21 9.98 21.52
N ARG A 153 7.14 10.70 21.18
CA ARG A 153 5.88 10.66 21.94
C ARG A 153 5.25 9.27 21.93
N GLU A 154 5.25 8.59 20.80
CA GLU A 154 4.74 7.22 20.69
C GLU A 154 5.55 6.25 21.57
N MET A 155 6.87 6.37 21.55
CA MET A 155 7.77 5.58 22.38
C MET A 155 7.56 5.86 23.87
N GLN A 156 7.42 7.12 24.27
CA GLN A 156 7.13 7.50 25.66
C GLN A 156 5.80 6.91 26.13
N ARG A 157 4.75 7.02 25.30
CA ARG A 157 3.44 6.40 25.58
C ARG A 157 3.56 4.88 25.73
N GLN A 158 4.38 4.24 24.90
CA GLN A 158 4.62 2.81 25.02
C GLN A 158 5.32 2.44 26.33
N LYS A 159 6.38 3.15 26.70
CA LYS A 159 7.09 2.94 27.97
C LYS A 159 6.16 3.10 29.18
N LEU A 160 5.28 4.09 29.15
CA LEU A 160 4.30 4.30 30.22
C LEU A 160 3.33 3.11 30.32
N ARG A 161 2.78 2.65 29.19
CA ARG A 161 1.91 1.46 29.15
C ARG A 161 2.62 0.23 29.70
N GLU A 162 3.87 0.00 29.32
CA GLU A 162 4.68 -1.12 29.83
C GLU A 162 4.93 -1.01 31.35
N ALA A 163 5.23 0.20 31.85
CA ALA A 163 5.41 0.44 33.28
C ALA A 163 4.11 0.20 34.07
N GLU A 164 2.96 0.65 33.56
CA GLU A 164 1.66 0.41 34.15
C GLU A 164 1.31 -1.08 34.19
N GLN A 165 1.57 -1.80 33.09
CA GLN A 165 1.39 -3.26 33.03
C GLN A 165 2.26 -3.97 34.07
N ARG A 166 3.54 -3.59 34.20
CA ARG A 166 4.44 -4.15 35.22
C ARG A 166 3.89 -3.92 36.62
N ARG A 167 3.46 -2.70 36.93
CA ARG A 167 2.85 -2.36 38.23
C ARG A 167 1.56 -3.15 38.48
N ALA A 168 0.74 -3.35 37.44
CA ALA A 168 -0.48 -4.14 37.55
C ALA A 168 -0.18 -5.62 37.87
N MET A 169 0.78 -6.22 37.17
CA MET A 169 1.22 -7.60 37.42
C MET A 169 1.81 -7.75 38.83
N GLU A 170 2.60 -6.79 39.30
CA GLU A 170 3.16 -6.80 40.65
C GLU A 170 2.07 -6.70 41.72
N ARG A 171 1.10 -5.78 41.56
CA ARG A 171 -0.07 -5.70 42.44
C ARG A 171 -0.82 -7.03 42.49
N GLU A 172 -1.03 -7.67 41.34
CA GLU A 172 -1.69 -8.96 41.28
C GLU A 172 -0.88 -10.05 41.99
N ARG A 173 0.46 -10.08 41.79
CA ARG A 173 1.36 -11.01 42.50
C ARG A 173 1.21 -10.87 44.02
N LEU A 174 1.28 -9.63 44.51
CA LEU A 174 1.14 -9.33 45.94
C LEU A 174 -0.23 -9.75 46.48
N LEU A 175 -1.33 -9.47 45.76
CA LEU A 175 -2.67 -9.91 46.15
C LEU A 175 -2.78 -11.44 46.22
N ARG A 176 -2.14 -12.16 45.28
CA ARG A 176 -2.09 -13.63 45.30
C ARG A 176 -1.31 -14.16 46.50
N GLU A 177 -0.17 -13.55 46.83
CA GLU A 177 0.64 -13.90 48.00
C GLU A 177 -0.12 -13.64 49.32
N GLN A 178 -0.75 -12.47 49.45
CA GLN A 178 -1.58 -12.14 50.60
C GLN A 178 -2.72 -13.13 50.80
N ARG A 179 -3.41 -13.52 49.71
CA ARG A 179 -4.48 -14.53 49.76
C ARG A 179 -3.96 -15.89 50.22
N ARG A 180 -2.79 -16.32 49.73
CA ARG A 180 -2.14 -17.58 50.17
C ARG A 180 -1.86 -17.56 51.67
N GLU A 181 -1.30 -16.48 52.19
CA GLU A 181 -1.01 -16.35 53.62
C GLU A 181 -2.28 -16.31 54.47
N GLN A 182 -3.34 -15.63 54.01
CA GLN A 182 -4.64 -15.65 54.70
C GLN A 182 -5.21 -17.08 54.78
N ILE A 183 -5.18 -17.83 53.68
CA ILE A 183 -5.64 -19.23 53.65
C ILE A 183 -4.82 -20.08 54.61
N LYS A 184 -3.48 -19.95 54.59
CA LYS A 184 -2.58 -20.68 55.48
C LYS A 184 -2.90 -20.42 56.95
N ARG A 185 -3.10 -19.15 57.33
CA ARG A 185 -3.49 -18.75 58.70
C ARG A 185 -4.87 -19.31 59.09
N GLN A 186 -5.83 -19.30 58.17
CA GLN A 186 -7.16 -19.87 58.42
C GLN A 186 -7.09 -21.38 58.67
N MET A 187 -6.29 -22.11 57.88
CA MET A 187 -6.08 -23.55 58.07
C MET A 187 -5.45 -23.85 59.43
N GLN A 188 -4.41 -23.12 59.83
CA GLN A 188 -3.77 -23.28 61.14
C GLN A 188 -4.73 -23.03 62.30
N LYS A 189 -5.57 -21.98 62.19
CA LYS A 189 -6.60 -21.70 63.21
C LYS A 189 -7.61 -22.83 63.32
N ARG A 190 -8.09 -23.38 62.20
CA ARG A 190 -9.01 -24.54 62.20
C ARG A 190 -8.37 -25.76 62.85
N GLN A 191 -7.13 -26.09 62.47
CA GLN A 191 -6.39 -27.21 63.08
C GLN A 191 -6.23 -27.05 64.60
N ALA A 192 -5.92 -25.85 65.07
CA ALA A 192 -5.81 -25.57 66.50
C ALA A 192 -7.15 -25.73 67.25
N GLN A 193 -8.25 -25.29 66.64
CA GLN A 193 -9.60 -25.48 67.18
C GLN A 193 -9.98 -26.97 67.25
N ASP A 194 -9.71 -27.72 66.19
CA ASP A 194 -9.98 -29.15 66.12
C ASP A 194 -9.14 -29.95 67.14
N SER A 195 -7.90 -29.51 67.42
CA SER A 195 -7.05 -30.13 68.45
C SER A 195 -7.48 -29.79 69.88
N ALA A 196 -8.11 -28.63 70.12
CA ALA A 196 -8.59 -28.24 71.45
C ALA A 196 -9.95 -28.87 71.81
N ALA A 197 -10.68 -29.37 70.81
CA ALA A 197 -11.96 -30.04 70.97
C ALA A 197 -11.84 -31.57 71.17
N ARG A 198 -10.62 -32.11 71.19
CA ARG A 198 -10.29 -33.52 71.44
C ARG A 198 -9.65 -33.67 72.81
#